data_AF-A0A9C8I7S2-F1
#
_entry.id   AF-A0A9C8I7S2-F1
#
_cell.length_a   1.000
_cell.length_b   1.000
_cell.length_c   1.000
_cell.angle_alpha   90.00
_cell.angle_beta   90.00
_cell.angle_gamma   90.00
#
_symmetry.space_group_name_H-M   'P 1'
#
loop_
_entity.id
_entity.type
_entity.pdbx_description
1 polymer ?
#
loop_
_entity_poly.entity_id
_entity_poly.type
_entity_poly.pdbx_seq_one_letter_code
_entity_poly.pdbx_strand_id
1 'polypeptide(L)'
;MHIKTPEYRWDAALNILLGLNRPVFEEIDGERVPVMREVNGETVPVMRRQGGLIRPDFSAKTLGVLVPDMLETIEIALLGTLIAVIIAFPLSFLAARNIVGSTPAGLAIYGIVRFLFNFLSAIPALVAALIFTVIVGVGPAAGVVALGFHSIGMVGRLFAEALEGVDRGPIEALQASGAGRIQTVVYAVVPQIGPLFTAYSIYRWDINVRMSMILGFVGAGGIGVFLQQNINLFNYTKVSSAFILILITVTLIDLGSSWLQRKIL
;
A
#
# COMPACT_ATOMS: atom_id res chain seq x y z
N MET A 1 -46.83 -14.45 -8.50
CA MET A 1 -45.81 -14.22 -9.55
C MET A 1 -44.46 -14.46 -8.87
N HIS A 2 -43.79 -15.56 -9.18
CA HIS A 2 -42.52 -15.91 -8.52
C HIS A 2 -41.41 -14.99 -9.01
N ILE A 3 -41.05 -14.00 -8.19
CA ILE A 3 -39.92 -13.12 -8.44
C ILE A 3 -38.65 -13.94 -8.18
N LYS A 4 -37.97 -14.37 -9.25
CA LYS A 4 -36.64 -14.95 -9.15
C LYS A 4 -35.68 -13.87 -8.68
N THR A 5 -35.00 -14.13 -7.57
CA THR A 5 -33.82 -13.36 -7.14
C THR A 5 -32.81 -13.27 -8.29
N PRO A 6 -32.03 -12.18 -8.39
CA PRO A 6 -31.02 -12.07 -9.43
C PRO A 6 -29.92 -13.08 -9.13
N GLU A 7 -29.98 -14.25 -9.77
CA GLU A 7 -28.85 -15.16 -9.85
C GLU A 7 -27.66 -14.34 -10.41
N TYR A 8 -26.52 -14.37 -9.71
CA TYR A 8 -25.26 -13.82 -10.20
C TYR A 8 -24.82 -14.63 -11.42
N ARG A 9 -25.40 -14.30 -12.58
CA ARG A 9 -25.18 -14.98 -13.84
C ARG A 9 -23.81 -14.56 -14.39
N TRP A 10 -23.01 -15.54 -14.80
CA TRP A 10 -21.68 -15.35 -15.40
C TRP A 10 -21.69 -14.43 -16.63
N ASP A 11 -22.84 -14.28 -17.28
CA ASP A 11 -23.05 -13.33 -18.38
C ASP A 11 -22.84 -11.87 -17.96
N ALA A 12 -23.12 -11.52 -16.71
CA ALA A 12 -22.88 -10.21 -16.16
C ALA A 12 -21.36 -9.92 -16.15
N ALA A 13 -20.56 -10.81 -15.58
CA ALA A 13 -19.11 -10.67 -15.57
C ALA A 13 -18.55 -10.60 -17.00
N LEU A 14 -19.03 -11.48 -17.88
CA LEU A 14 -18.64 -11.51 -19.30
C LEU A 14 -19.00 -10.19 -20.01
N ASN A 15 -20.16 -9.61 -19.73
CA ASN A 15 -20.58 -8.35 -20.32
C ASN A 15 -19.71 -7.17 -19.86
N ILE A 16 -19.26 -7.14 -18.60
CA ILE A 16 -18.33 -6.11 -18.10
C ILE A 16 -16.94 -6.29 -18.74
N LEU A 17 -16.46 -7.52 -18.83
CA LEU A 17 -15.18 -7.85 -19.47
C LEU A 17 -15.17 -7.42 -20.94
N LEU A 18 -16.18 -7.84 -21.69
CA LEU A 18 -16.29 -7.61 -23.14
C LEU A 18 -16.80 -6.22 -23.51
N GLY A 19 -17.30 -5.42 -22.55
CA GLY A 19 -17.87 -4.11 -22.81
C GLY A 19 -19.19 -4.17 -23.59
N LEU A 20 -19.99 -5.20 -23.29
CA LEU A 20 -21.28 -5.43 -23.93
C LEU A 20 -22.37 -4.57 -23.29
N ASN A 21 -23.32 -4.15 -24.12
CA ASN A 21 -24.47 -3.35 -23.72
C ASN A 21 -25.28 -4.06 -22.63
N ARG A 22 -25.63 -3.34 -21.56
CA ARG A 22 -26.60 -3.82 -20.58
C ARG A 22 -27.86 -2.96 -20.57
N PRO A 23 -29.03 -3.57 -20.31
CA PRO A 23 -30.24 -2.82 -20.03
C PRO A 23 -30.06 -2.01 -18.75
N VAL A 24 -30.41 -0.72 -18.81
CA VAL A 24 -30.51 0.15 -17.63
C VAL A 24 -31.75 -0.26 -16.87
N PHE A 25 -31.69 -0.35 -15.54
CA PHE A 25 -32.84 -0.68 -14.69
C PHE A 25 -33.17 0.49 -13.77
N GLU A 26 -34.45 0.74 -13.56
CA GLU A 26 -35.00 1.70 -12.61
C GLU A 26 -35.87 0.94 -11.58
N GLU A 27 -35.92 1.46 -10.37
CA GLU A 27 -36.68 0.84 -9.28
C GLU A 27 -38.01 1.57 -9.15
N ILE A 28 -39.10 0.89 -9.52
CA ILE A 28 -40.47 1.42 -9.47
C ILE A 28 -41.25 0.49 -8.55
N ASP A 29 -41.84 1.03 -7.48
CA ASP A 29 -42.61 0.28 -6.48
C ASP A 29 -41.88 -0.93 -5.88
N GLY A 30 -40.54 -0.84 -5.75
CA GLY A 30 -39.70 -1.91 -5.23
C GLY A 30 -39.39 -3.03 -6.23
N GLU A 31 -39.83 -2.91 -7.49
CA GLU A 31 -39.45 -3.81 -8.58
C GLU A 31 -38.42 -3.16 -9.51
N ARG A 32 -37.37 -3.91 -9.86
CA ARG A 32 -36.35 -3.47 -10.82
C ARG A 32 -36.82 -3.73 -12.25
N VAL A 33 -37.30 -2.68 -12.90
CA VAL A 33 -37.77 -2.73 -14.29
C VAL A 33 -36.71 -2.16 -15.24
N PRO A 34 -36.45 -2.78 -16.41
CA PRO A 34 -35.56 -2.20 -17.39
C PRO A 34 -36.16 -0.88 -17.89
N VAL A 35 -35.37 0.19 -17.91
CA VAL A 35 -35.74 1.47 -18.50
C VAL A 35 -35.97 1.22 -19.98
N MET A 36 -37.19 1.39 -20.44
CA MET A 36 -37.55 1.19 -21.84
C MET A 36 -37.52 2.54 -22.57
N ARG A 37 -37.08 2.52 -23.83
CA ARG A 37 -37.19 3.67 -24.74
C ARG A 37 -37.87 3.20 -26.01
N GLU A 38 -38.82 4.00 -26.48
CA GLU A 38 -39.47 3.77 -27.76
C GLU A 38 -38.53 4.20 -28.89
N VAL A 39 -38.21 3.27 -29.78
CA VAL A 39 -37.39 3.49 -30.96
C VAL A 39 -38.13 2.87 -32.15
N ASN A 40 -38.54 3.70 -33.11
CA ASN A 40 -39.27 3.27 -34.31
C ASN A 40 -40.56 2.47 -34.03
N GLY A 41 -41.30 2.81 -32.97
CA GLY A 41 -42.54 2.12 -32.59
C GLY A 41 -42.33 0.81 -31.84
N GLU A 42 -41.09 0.44 -31.52
CA GLU A 42 -40.74 -0.71 -30.68
C GLU A 42 -40.21 -0.24 -29.32
N THR A 43 -40.70 -0.84 -28.24
CA THR A 43 -40.21 -0.61 -26.88
C THR A 43 -38.98 -1.48 -26.62
N VAL A 44 -37.80 -0.87 -26.76
CA VAL A 44 -36.53 -1.55 -26.51
C VAL A 44 -35.96 -1.13 -25.16
N PRO A 45 -35.30 -2.02 -24.41
CA PRO A 45 -34.59 -1.61 -23.21
C PRO A 45 -33.47 -0.66 -23.57
N VAL A 46 -33.34 0.43 -22.81
CA VAL A 46 -32.25 1.38 -22.90
C VAL A 46 -30.97 0.63 -22.60
N MET A 47 -30.22 0.37 -23.65
CA MET A 47 -28.91 -0.25 -23.56
C MET A 47 -27.88 0.84 -23.30
N ARG A 48 -27.21 0.80 -22.14
CA ARG A 48 -26.06 1.67 -21.88
C ARG A 48 -24.79 0.93 -22.30
N ARG A 49 -24.11 1.44 -23.34
CA ARG A 49 -22.78 0.98 -23.71
C ARG A 49 -21.78 1.46 -22.67
N GLN A 50 -21.32 0.54 -21.84
CA GLN A 50 -20.17 0.77 -20.99
C GLN A 50 -18.97 0.20 -21.73
N GLY A 51 -17.95 1.01 -22.01
CA GLY A 51 -16.69 0.45 -22.51
C GLY A 51 -16.14 -0.54 -21.49
N GLY A 52 -15.76 -1.72 -21.96
CA GLY A 52 -15.36 -2.83 -21.09
C GLY A 52 -13.90 -2.75 -20.66
N LEU A 53 -13.52 -3.65 -19.75
CA LEU A 53 -12.15 -3.76 -19.24
C LEU A 53 -11.12 -4.04 -20.35
N ILE A 54 -11.49 -4.71 -21.44
CA ILE A 54 -10.56 -5.10 -22.52
C ILE A 54 -10.13 -3.92 -23.40
N ARG A 55 -10.82 -2.77 -23.33
CA ARG A 55 -10.50 -1.59 -24.15
C ARG A 55 -10.01 -0.44 -23.26
N PRO A 56 -8.72 -0.37 -22.90
CA PRO A 56 -8.20 0.76 -22.15
C PRO A 56 -8.23 2.07 -22.97
N ASP A 57 -8.44 3.19 -22.28
CA ASP A 57 -8.39 4.55 -22.80
C ASP A 57 -7.09 5.23 -22.40
N PHE A 58 -6.15 5.29 -23.35
CA PHE A 58 -4.89 6.02 -23.22
C PHE A 58 -4.95 7.41 -23.84
N SER A 59 -6.14 8.03 -23.91
CA SER A 59 -6.25 9.43 -24.35
C SER A 59 -5.44 10.36 -23.45
N ALA A 60 -4.91 11.44 -24.03
CA ALA A 60 -4.13 12.43 -23.30
C ALA A 60 -4.88 13.00 -22.09
N LYS A 61 -6.21 13.11 -22.18
CA LYS A 61 -7.08 13.55 -21.07
C LYS A 61 -7.08 12.55 -19.91
N THR A 62 -7.15 11.24 -20.20
CA THR A 62 -7.13 10.21 -19.16
C THR A 62 -5.73 10.06 -18.56
N LEU A 63 -4.69 10.05 -19.39
CA LEU A 63 -3.30 10.01 -18.93
C LEU A 63 -2.91 11.24 -18.10
N GLY A 64 -3.43 12.43 -18.44
CA GLY A 64 -3.18 13.66 -17.71
C GLY A 64 -3.73 13.67 -16.27
N VAL A 65 -4.62 12.74 -15.92
CA VAL A 65 -5.08 12.52 -14.54
C VAL A 65 -4.38 11.31 -13.94
N LEU A 66 -4.30 10.22 -14.72
CA LEU A 66 -3.82 8.94 -14.22
C LEU A 66 -2.35 8.94 -13.80
N VAL A 67 -1.49 9.63 -14.55
CA VAL A 67 -0.05 9.71 -14.25
C VAL A 67 0.20 10.51 -12.95
N PRO A 68 -0.35 11.72 -12.77
CA PRO A 68 -0.27 12.42 -11.49
C PRO A 68 -0.79 11.61 -10.29
N ASP A 69 -1.94 10.94 -10.42
CA ASP A 69 -2.50 10.13 -9.32
C ASP A 69 -1.61 8.93 -8.96
N MET A 70 -0.94 8.34 -9.95
CA MET A 70 0.06 7.29 -9.73
C MET A 70 1.34 7.84 -9.08
N LEU A 71 1.78 9.03 -9.46
CA LEU A 71 2.92 9.69 -8.80
C LEU A 71 2.59 10.02 -7.34
N GLU A 72 1.40 10.56 -7.07
CA GLU A 72 0.93 10.82 -5.71
C GLU A 72 0.91 9.54 -4.85
N THR A 73 0.55 8.41 -5.46
CA THR A 73 0.58 7.07 -4.82
C THR A 73 2.02 6.68 -4.41
N ILE A 74 3.00 6.92 -5.29
CA ILE A 74 4.41 6.68 -5.00
C ILE A 74 4.92 7.61 -3.90
N GLU A 75 4.54 8.88 -3.95
CA GLU A 75 4.92 9.91 -2.96
C GLU A 75 4.34 9.58 -1.57
N ILE A 76 3.06 9.20 -1.50
CA ILE A 76 2.40 8.76 -0.27
C ILE A 76 3.18 7.60 0.36
N ALA A 77 3.52 6.59 -0.45
CA ALA A 77 4.28 5.44 -0.01
C ALA A 77 5.70 5.80 0.43
N LEU A 78 6.39 6.67 -0.31
CA LEU A 78 7.75 7.11 0.02
C LEU A 78 7.79 7.87 1.34
N LEU A 79 6.93 8.89 1.48
CA LEU A 79 6.88 9.72 2.69
C LEU A 79 6.42 8.92 3.91
N GLY A 80 5.41 8.06 3.75
CA GLY A 80 4.99 7.17 4.83
C GLY A 80 6.12 6.22 5.26
N THR A 81 6.88 5.68 4.31
CA THR A 81 8.04 4.84 4.62
C THR A 81 9.15 5.62 5.31
N LEU A 82 9.42 6.85 4.87
CA LEU A 82 10.44 7.72 5.47
C LEU A 82 10.11 8.03 6.93
N ILE A 83 8.86 8.41 7.23
CA ILE A 83 8.39 8.63 8.61
C ILE A 83 8.62 7.37 9.44
N ALA A 84 8.24 6.21 8.89
CA ALA A 84 8.40 4.95 9.59
C ALA A 84 9.86 4.62 9.88
N VAL A 85 10.76 4.77 8.92
CA VAL A 85 12.20 4.52 9.09
C VAL A 85 12.80 5.47 10.10
N ILE A 86 12.48 6.78 10.05
CA ILE A 86 13.01 7.78 10.98
C ILE A 86 12.63 7.46 12.42
N ILE A 87 11.39 7.02 12.67
CA ILE A 87 10.91 6.69 14.02
C ILE A 87 11.36 5.28 14.44
N ALA A 88 11.29 4.31 13.55
CA ALA A 88 11.67 2.92 13.81
C ALA A 88 13.17 2.77 14.08
N PHE A 89 14.01 3.56 13.40
CA PHE A 89 15.46 3.50 13.56
C PHE A 89 15.90 3.63 15.03
N PRO A 90 15.65 4.74 15.75
CA PRO A 90 16.07 4.86 17.15
C PRO A 90 15.34 3.88 18.07
N LEU A 91 14.05 3.61 17.84
CA LEU A 91 13.28 2.69 18.67
C LEU A 91 13.77 1.23 18.54
N SER A 92 14.31 0.85 17.39
CA SER A 92 14.82 -0.51 17.17
C SER A 92 15.99 -0.86 18.09
N PHE A 93 16.85 0.11 18.44
CA PHE A 93 17.94 -0.09 19.41
C PHE A 93 17.40 -0.37 20.81
N LEU A 94 16.27 0.25 21.18
CA LEU A 94 15.59 0.00 22.45
C LEU A 94 14.82 -1.34 22.47
N ALA A 95 14.53 -1.89 21.29
CA ALA A 95 13.89 -3.19 21.11
C ALA A 95 14.87 -4.34 20.89
N ALA A 96 16.18 -4.07 20.93
CA ALA A 96 17.24 -5.06 20.74
C ALA A 96 17.83 -5.52 22.09
N ARG A 97 17.68 -6.81 22.40
CA ARG A 97 18.02 -7.38 23.71
C ARG A 97 19.52 -7.32 24.03
N ASN A 98 20.37 -7.47 23.02
CA ASN A 98 21.82 -7.35 23.15
C ASN A 98 22.29 -5.92 23.46
N ILE A 99 21.48 -4.90 23.16
CA ILE A 99 21.82 -3.49 23.38
C ILE A 99 21.33 -3.00 24.74
N VAL A 100 20.07 -3.30 25.09
CA VAL A 100 19.45 -2.82 26.33
C VAL A 100 19.90 -3.63 27.56
N GLY A 101 20.40 -4.85 27.35
CA GLY A 101 20.94 -5.72 28.40
C GLY A 101 19.87 -6.40 29.25
N SER A 102 20.30 -7.00 30.37
CA SER A 102 19.45 -7.84 31.24
C SER A 102 19.00 -7.14 32.53
N THR A 103 19.18 -5.83 32.64
CA THR A 103 18.74 -5.08 33.82
C THR A 103 17.20 -4.99 33.86
N PRO A 104 16.54 -5.00 35.04
CA PRO A 104 15.07 -4.93 35.10
C PRO A 104 14.46 -3.75 34.35
N ALA A 105 15.09 -2.57 34.43
CA ALA A 105 14.69 -1.39 33.67
C ALA A 105 14.84 -1.59 32.15
N GLY A 106 15.94 -2.22 31.73
CA GLY A 106 16.16 -2.56 30.34
C GLY A 106 15.15 -3.57 29.80
N LEU A 107 14.81 -4.60 30.59
CA LEU A 107 13.79 -5.58 30.25
C LEU A 107 12.41 -4.94 30.04
N ALA A 108 12.07 -3.98 30.90
CA ALA A 108 10.82 -3.23 30.79
C ALA A 108 10.79 -2.39 29.50
N ILE A 109 11.85 -1.64 29.20
CA ILE A 109 11.96 -0.85 27.95
C ILE A 109 11.83 -1.76 26.73
N TYR A 110 12.60 -2.85 26.68
CA TYR A 110 12.53 -3.85 25.61
C TYR A 110 11.10 -4.36 25.41
N GLY A 111 10.43 -4.75 26.50
CA GLY A 111 9.05 -5.25 26.46
C GLY A 111 8.05 -4.22 25.95
N ILE A 112 8.14 -2.97 26.43
CA ILE A 112 7.25 -1.87 26.01
C ILE A 112 7.42 -1.57 24.53
N VAL A 113 8.66 -1.44 24.04
CA VAL A 113 8.90 -1.09 22.63
C VAL A 113 8.51 -2.24 21.69
N ARG A 114 8.80 -3.50 22.06
CA ARG A 114 8.33 -4.67 21.29
C ARG A 114 6.81 -4.78 21.27
N PHE A 115 6.15 -4.50 22.40
CA PHE A 115 4.70 -4.43 22.47
C PHE A 115 4.16 -3.34 21.54
N LEU A 116 4.74 -2.14 21.57
CA LEU A 116 4.37 -1.04 20.67
C LEU A 116 4.49 -1.46 19.20
N PHE A 117 5.60 -2.08 18.78
CA PHE A 117 5.75 -2.54 17.39
C PHE A 117 4.70 -3.58 16.99
N ASN A 118 4.38 -4.50 17.87
CA ASN A 118 3.34 -5.50 17.63
C ASN A 118 1.95 -4.84 17.56
N PHE A 119 1.67 -3.89 18.44
CA PHE A 119 0.41 -3.13 18.46
C PHE A 119 0.20 -2.32 17.18
N LEU A 120 1.22 -1.56 16.74
CA LEU A 120 1.16 -0.78 15.50
C LEU A 120 0.94 -1.67 14.26
N SER A 121 1.54 -2.87 14.26
CA SER A 121 1.38 -3.84 13.16
C SER A 121 0.04 -4.57 13.19
N ALA A 122 -0.61 -4.65 14.35
CA ALA A 122 -1.88 -5.34 14.52
C ALA A 122 -3.05 -4.59 13.85
N ILE A 123 -2.96 -3.26 13.76
CA ILE A 123 -3.98 -2.43 13.10
C ILE A 123 -3.78 -2.54 11.58
N PRO A 124 -4.79 -3.02 10.82
CA PRO A 124 -4.70 -3.06 9.36
C PRO A 124 -4.50 -1.67 8.78
N ALA A 125 -3.67 -1.55 7.73
CA ALA A 125 -3.38 -0.27 7.09
C ALA A 125 -4.64 0.49 6.65
N LEU A 126 -5.66 -0.22 6.17
CA LEU A 126 -6.95 0.36 5.78
C LEU A 126 -7.70 1.00 6.95
N VAL A 127 -7.68 0.36 8.11
CA VAL A 127 -8.30 0.88 9.33
C VAL A 127 -7.55 2.12 9.82
N ALA A 128 -6.21 2.08 9.79
CA ALA A 128 -5.40 3.25 10.10
C ALA A 128 -5.71 4.41 9.15
N ALA A 129 -5.83 4.14 7.85
CA ALA A 129 -6.20 5.16 6.86
C ALA A 129 -7.57 5.78 7.11
N LEU A 130 -8.57 4.97 7.48
CA LEU A 130 -9.89 5.49 7.88
C LEU A 130 -9.78 6.44 9.07
N ILE A 131 -9.05 6.05 10.12
CA ILE A 131 -8.86 6.87 11.32
C ILE A 131 -8.15 8.19 10.97
N PHE A 132 -7.03 8.12 10.27
CA PHE A 132 -6.25 9.30 9.93
C PHE A 132 -6.93 10.19 8.88
N THR A 133 -7.79 9.64 8.02
CA THR A 133 -8.62 10.45 7.12
C THR A 133 -9.63 11.29 7.90
N VAL A 134 -10.19 10.76 8.99
CA VAL A 134 -11.08 11.53 9.87
C VAL A 134 -10.31 12.59 10.65
N ILE A 135 -9.09 12.28 11.10
CA ILE A 135 -8.28 13.20 11.93
C ILE A 135 -7.64 14.32 11.10
N VAL A 136 -6.99 13.96 9.99
CA VAL A 136 -6.19 14.88 9.15
C VAL A 136 -7.04 15.50 8.04
N GLY A 137 -8.12 14.83 7.64
CA GLY A 137 -8.94 15.17 6.48
C GLY A 137 -8.66 14.26 5.29
N VAL A 138 -9.57 14.30 4.30
CA VAL A 138 -9.45 13.58 3.04
C VAL A 138 -8.27 14.10 2.23
N GLY A 139 -7.38 13.20 1.81
CA GLY A 139 -6.26 13.52 0.94
C GLY A 139 -4.98 12.73 1.24
N PRO A 140 -3.90 13.02 0.49
CA PRO A 140 -2.63 12.31 0.56
C PRO A 140 -1.96 12.31 1.93
N ALA A 141 -2.13 13.41 2.68
CA ALA A 141 -1.56 13.55 4.02
C ALA A 141 -2.08 12.47 4.98
N ALA A 142 -3.35 12.11 4.90
CA ALA A 142 -3.92 11.00 5.68
C ALA A 142 -3.28 9.67 5.30
N GLY A 143 -3.06 9.41 4.00
CA GLY A 143 -2.36 8.23 3.51
C GLY A 143 -0.92 8.12 4.01
N VAL A 144 -0.18 9.23 3.98
CA VAL A 144 1.21 9.30 4.47
C VAL A 144 1.28 8.94 5.95
N VAL A 145 0.46 9.58 6.78
CA VAL A 145 0.48 9.34 8.24
C VAL A 145 -0.01 7.93 8.57
N ALA A 146 -1.05 7.44 7.89
CA ALA A 146 -1.57 6.09 8.09
C ALA A 146 -0.55 5.01 7.72
N LEU A 147 0.09 5.14 6.56
CA LEU A 147 1.15 4.22 6.15
C LEU A 147 2.36 4.32 7.08
N GLY A 148 2.77 5.53 7.46
CA GLY A 148 3.86 5.71 8.41
C GLY A 148 3.58 5.00 9.74
N PHE A 149 2.44 5.30 10.35
CA PHE A 149 1.99 4.69 11.61
C PHE A 149 2.00 3.15 11.55
N HIS A 150 1.37 2.57 10.53
CA HIS A 150 1.31 1.13 10.35
C HIS A 150 2.70 0.52 10.06
N SER A 151 3.57 1.24 9.34
CA SER A 151 4.90 0.76 8.93
C SER A 151 5.93 0.77 10.04
N ILE A 152 5.80 1.64 11.06
CA ILE A 152 6.73 1.70 12.20
C ILE A 152 6.84 0.34 12.88
N GLY A 153 5.72 -0.36 13.07
CA GLY A 153 5.70 -1.65 13.76
C GLY A 153 6.50 -2.73 13.04
N MET A 154 6.29 -2.89 11.73
CA MET A 154 7.00 -3.90 10.94
C MET A 154 8.49 -3.56 10.81
N VAL A 155 8.81 -2.33 10.41
CA VAL A 155 10.20 -1.90 10.16
C VAL A 155 11.00 -1.90 11.47
N GLY A 156 10.42 -1.39 12.56
CA GLY A 156 11.08 -1.36 13.86
C GLY A 156 11.40 -2.75 14.39
N ARG A 157 10.50 -3.71 14.20
CA ARG A 157 10.75 -5.11 14.57
C ARG A 157 11.88 -5.71 13.73
N LEU A 158 11.85 -5.54 12.40
CA LEU A 158 12.89 -6.07 11.51
C LEU A 158 14.27 -5.44 11.79
N PHE A 159 14.32 -4.15 12.08
CA PHE A 159 15.55 -3.47 12.49
C PHE A 159 16.08 -4.00 13.82
N ALA A 160 15.20 -4.24 14.80
CA ALA A 160 15.59 -4.81 16.09
C ALA A 160 16.12 -6.24 15.96
N GLU A 161 15.50 -7.06 15.11
CA GLU A 161 15.97 -8.42 14.79
C GLU A 161 17.34 -8.39 14.10
N ALA A 162 17.57 -7.47 13.16
CA ALA A 162 18.89 -7.27 12.55
C ALA A 162 19.95 -6.83 13.56
N LEU A 163 19.59 -5.96 14.52
CA LEU A 163 20.50 -5.56 15.60
C LEU A 163 20.83 -6.72 16.55
N GLU A 164 19.86 -7.58 16.85
CA GLU A 164 20.07 -8.77 17.68
C GLU A 164 20.91 -9.84 16.97
N GLY A 165 20.85 -9.89 15.64
CA GLY A 165 21.60 -10.83 14.79
C GLY A 165 23.05 -10.44 14.50
N VAL A 166 23.56 -9.35 15.07
CA VAL A 166 24.97 -8.91 14.86
C VAL A 166 25.95 -9.92 15.45
N ASP A 167 26.91 -10.37 14.63
CA ASP A 167 27.99 -11.26 15.07
C ASP A 167 28.98 -10.50 15.96
N ARG A 168 29.31 -11.11 17.10
CA ARG A 168 30.25 -10.59 18.09
C ARG A 168 31.71 -10.83 17.71
N GLY A 169 32.01 -11.79 16.83
CA GLY A 169 33.39 -12.08 16.41
C GLY A 169 34.15 -10.84 15.91
N PRO A 170 33.63 -10.10 14.92
CA PRO A 170 34.26 -8.85 14.45
C PRO A 170 34.39 -7.77 15.54
N ILE A 171 33.44 -7.71 16.47
CA ILE A 171 33.43 -6.73 17.59
C ILE A 171 34.58 -7.04 18.55
N GLU A 172 34.71 -8.30 18.97
CA GLU A 172 35.73 -8.78 19.90
C GLU A 172 37.14 -8.66 19.30
N ALA A 173 37.30 -9.01 18.01
CA ALA A 173 38.56 -8.87 17.29
C ALA A 173 39.03 -7.41 17.22
N LEU A 174 38.12 -6.47 16.92
CA LEU A 174 38.46 -5.05 16.87
C LEU A 174 38.84 -4.51 18.26
N GLN A 175 38.08 -4.90 19.29
CA GLN A 175 38.37 -4.49 20.67
C GLN A 175 39.72 -5.04 21.17
N ALA A 176 40.04 -6.29 20.82
CA ALA A 176 41.33 -6.90 21.14
C ALA A 176 42.52 -6.18 20.48
N SER A 177 42.30 -5.56 19.31
CA SER A 177 43.31 -4.70 18.64
C SER A 177 43.47 -3.31 19.27
N GLY A 178 42.73 -3.00 20.35
CA GLY A 178 42.78 -1.70 21.04
C GLY A 178 41.83 -0.64 20.46
N ALA A 179 40.89 -1.03 19.59
CA ALA A 179 39.94 -0.10 19.00
C ALA A 179 38.96 0.46 20.04
N GLY A 180 38.70 1.77 19.98
CA GLY A 180 37.74 2.44 20.86
C GLY A 180 36.28 2.14 20.49
N ARG A 181 35.34 2.46 21.40
CA ARG A 181 33.90 2.17 21.23
C ARG A 181 33.31 2.68 19.91
N ILE A 182 33.67 3.90 19.49
CA ILE A 182 33.18 4.49 18.23
C ILE A 182 33.72 3.71 17.03
N GLN A 183 35.01 3.33 17.06
CA GLN A 183 35.61 2.53 16.00
C GLN A 183 34.95 1.15 15.92
N THR A 184 34.66 0.51 17.05
CA THR A 184 33.93 -0.77 17.07
C THR A 184 32.55 -0.65 16.44
N VAL A 185 31.78 0.39 16.78
CA VAL A 185 30.45 0.58 16.18
C VAL A 185 30.55 0.81 14.67
N VAL A 186 31.43 1.73 14.24
CA VAL A 186 31.55 2.12 12.83
C VAL A 186 32.11 0.99 11.97
N TYR A 187 33.08 0.21 12.46
CA TYR A 187 33.79 -0.78 11.65
C TYR A 187 33.37 -2.23 11.89
N ALA A 188 32.72 -2.56 13.01
CA ALA A 188 32.22 -3.91 13.27
C ALA A 188 30.70 -4.02 13.20
N VAL A 189 29.94 -3.01 13.66
CA VAL A 189 28.46 -3.10 13.74
C VAL A 189 27.77 -2.53 12.51
N VAL A 190 28.07 -1.29 12.13
CA VAL A 190 27.43 -0.60 10.99
C VAL A 190 27.53 -1.39 9.68
N PRO A 191 28.66 -2.04 9.33
CA PRO A 191 28.74 -2.82 8.09
C PRO A 191 27.82 -4.04 8.08
N GLN A 192 27.47 -4.60 9.24
CA GLN A 192 26.55 -5.74 9.36
C GLN A 192 25.08 -5.30 9.25
N ILE A 193 24.70 -4.19 9.91
CA ILE A 193 23.30 -3.75 9.98
C ILE A 193 22.87 -2.81 8.85
N GLY A 194 23.80 -2.01 8.29
CA GLY A 194 23.50 -1.00 7.27
C GLY A 194 22.86 -1.56 6.01
N PRO A 195 23.41 -2.64 5.42
CA PRO A 195 22.80 -3.32 4.28
C PRO A 195 21.39 -3.82 4.57
N LEU A 196 21.18 -4.45 5.73
CA LEU A 196 19.88 -4.99 6.15
C LEU A 196 18.84 -3.88 6.37
N PHE A 197 19.23 -2.79 7.04
CA PHE A 197 18.33 -1.65 7.28
C PHE A 197 17.87 -1.03 5.97
N THR A 198 18.79 -0.90 5.01
CA THR A 198 18.49 -0.38 3.68
C THR A 198 17.57 -1.33 2.92
N ALA A 199 17.87 -2.63 2.93
CA ALA A 199 17.06 -3.65 2.27
C ALA A 199 15.62 -3.69 2.81
N TYR A 200 15.45 -3.66 4.13
CA TYR A 200 14.12 -3.63 4.76
C TYR A 200 13.36 -2.33 4.50
N SER A 201 14.06 -1.19 4.42
CA SER A 201 13.43 0.09 4.07
C SER A 201 12.89 0.10 2.65
N ILE A 202 13.69 -0.39 1.68
CA ILE A 202 13.30 -0.52 0.27
C ILE A 202 12.13 -1.49 0.13
N TYR A 203 12.24 -2.66 0.77
CA TYR A 203 11.17 -3.65 0.77
C TYR A 203 9.87 -3.08 1.35
N ARG A 204 9.94 -2.29 2.43
CA ARG A 204 8.75 -1.66 2.99
C ARG A 204 8.17 -0.60 2.06
N TRP A 205 9.01 0.20 1.42
CA TRP A 205 8.55 1.20 0.45
C TRP A 205 7.74 0.55 -0.66
N ASP A 206 8.24 -0.54 -1.23
CA ASP A 206 7.57 -1.31 -2.27
C ASP A 206 6.20 -1.85 -1.81
N ILE A 207 6.11 -2.44 -0.61
CA ILE A 207 4.82 -2.85 -0.03
C ILE A 207 3.89 -1.64 0.17
N ASN A 208 4.43 -0.51 0.64
CA ASN A 208 3.65 0.71 0.89
C ASN A 208 3.06 1.29 -0.41
N VAL A 209 3.75 1.17 -1.55
CA VAL A 209 3.20 1.55 -2.87
C VAL A 209 1.94 0.74 -3.17
N ARG A 210 1.99 -0.58 -3.02
CA ARG A 210 0.81 -1.44 -3.22
C ARG A 210 -0.31 -1.16 -2.23
N MET A 211 0.02 -0.93 -0.95
CA MET A 211 -0.99 -0.62 0.06
C MET A 211 -1.68 0.72 -0.21
N SER A 212 -0.94 1.76 -0.59
CA SER A 212 -1.48 3.10 -0.83
C SER A 212 -2.60 3.11 -1.89
N MET A 213 -2.53 2.23 -2.89
CA MET A 213 -3.57 2.06 -3.91
C MET A 213 -4.93 1.65 -3.31
N ILE A 214 -4.91 0.79 -2.29
CA ILE A 214 -6.12 0.34 -1.61
C ILE A 214 -6.59 1.44 -0.64
N LEU A 215 -5.68 2.16 0.01
CA LEU A 215 -6.02 3.24 0.93
C LEU A 215 -6.74 4.40 0.23
N GLY A 216 -6.48 4.65 -1.05
CA GLY A 216 -7.20 5.68 -1.80
C GLY A 216 -8.72 5.46 -1.85
N PHE A 217 -9.21 4.22 -1.68
CA PHE A 217 -10.64 3.93 -1.62
C PHE A 217 -11.35 4.57 -0.42
N VAL A 218 -10.61 4.84 0.65
CA VAL A 218 -11.13 5.47 1.87
C VAL A 218 -10.80 6.97 1.95
N GLY A 219 -10.34 7.56 0.85
CA GLY A 219 -10.02 8.99 0.77
C GLY A 219 -8.58 9.35 1.13
N ALA A 220 -7.67 8.38 1.19
CA ALA A 220 -6.27 8.62 1.53
C ALA A 220 -5.40 9.16 0.36
N GLY A 221 -6.02 9.52 -0.77
CA GLY A 221 -5.34 10.03 -1.98
C GLY A 221 -4.85 8.95 -2.96
N GLY A 222 -4.18 9.39 -4.00
CA GLY A 222 -3.55 8.57 -5.02
C GLY A 222 -4.53 7.93 -6.02
N ILE A 223 -4.00 6.99 -6.81
CA ILE A 223 -4.70 6.27 -7.88
C ILE A 223 -5.90 5.45 -7.36
N GLY A 224 -5.92 5.12 -6.07
CA GLY A 224 -7.06 4.47 -5.44
C GLY A 224 -8.33 5.33 -5.50
N VAL A 225 -8.21 6.66 -5.39
CA VAL A 225 -9.34 7.59 -5.51
C VAL A 225 -9.88 7.56 -6.95
N PHE A 226 -8.99 7.59 -7.93
CA PHE A 226 -9.37 7.48 -9.35
C PHE A 226 -10.10 6.17 -9.65
N LEU A 227 -9.57 5.05 -9.14
CA LEU A 227 -10.18 3.73 -9.29
C LEU A 227 -11.58 3.71 -8.67
N GLN A 228 -11.70 4.13 -7.41
CA GLN A 228 -12.97 4.14 -6.70
C GLN A 228 -14.03 4.97 -7.43
N GLN A 229 -13.67 6.17 -7.90
CA GLN A 229 -14.58 7.02 -8.66
C GLN A 229 -15.01 6.39 -9.99
N ASN A 230 -14.07 5.85 -10.77
CA ASN A 230 -14.41 5.29 -12.09
C ASN A 230 -15.13 3.94 -12.00
N ILE A 231 -14.91 3.16 -10.94
CA ILE A 231 -15.70 1.96 -10.64
C ILE A 231 -17.15 2.36 -10.34
N ASN A 232 -17.36 3.35 -9.46
CA ASN A 232 -18.70 3.83 -9.11
C ASN A 232 -19.45 4.46 -10.30
N LEU A 233 -18.72 5.10 -11.21
CA LEU A 233 -19.26 5.65 -12.45
C LEU A 233 -19.41 4.60 -13.57
N PHE A 234 -19.06 3.34 -13.30
CA PHE A 234 -19.05 2.24 -14.26
C PHE A 234 -18.22 2.52 -15.52
N ASN A 235 -17.14 3.28 -15.38
CA ASN A 235 -16.23 3.65 -16.47
C ASN A 235 -15.06 2.68 -16.56
N TYR A 236 -15.35 1.44 -16.95
CA TYR A 236 -14.38 0.35 -16.93
C TYR A 236 -13.22 0.51 -17.92
N THR A 237 -13.41 1.30 -18.99
CA THR A 237 -12.35 1.74 -19.91
C THR A 237 -11.22 2.50 -19.20
N LYS A 238 -11.57 3.39 -18.26
CA LYS A 238 -10.59 4.13 -17.47
C LYS A 238 -9.99 3.29 -16.36
N VAL A 239 -10.80 2.43 -15.74
CA VAL A 239 -10.34 1.46 -14.73
C VAL A 239 -9.28 0.52 -15.30
N SER A 240 -9.48 -0.01 -16.52
CA SER A 240 -8.47 -0.86 -17.15
C SER A 240 -7.17 -0.13 -17.48
N SER A 241 -7.26 1.14 -17.87
CA SER A 241 -6.09 2.01 -18.08
C SER A 241 -5.28 2.19 -16.80
N ALA A 242 -5.99 2.44 -15.69
CA ALA A 242 -5.38 2.51 -14.35
C ALA A 242 -4.72 1.20 -13.95
N PHE A 243 -5.37 0.05 -14.16
CA PHE A 243 -4.76 -1.24 -13.88
C PHE A 243 -3.49 -1.50 -14.69
N ILE A 244 -3.47 -1.17 -15.97
CA ILE A 244 -2.26 -1.32 -16.79
C ILE A 244 -1.13 -0.42 -16.26
N LEU A 245 -1.42 0.84 -15.92
CA LEU A 245 -0.41 1.73 -15.36
C LEU A 245 0.12 1.23 -14.00
N ILE A 246 -0.77 0.75 -13.13
CA ILE A 246 -0.40 0.14 -11.84
C ILE A 246 0.52 -1.05 -12.07
N LEU A 247 0.16 -1.97 -12.97
CA LEU A 247 0.96 -3.15 -13.27
C LEU A 247 2.36 -2.78 -13.76
N ILE A 248 2.45 -1.84 -14.71
CA ILE A 248 3.73 -1.34 -15.22
C ILE A 248 4.55 -0.74 -14.08
N THR A 249 3.94 0.13 -13.28
CA THR A 249 4.64 0.88 -12.22
C THR A 249 5.14 -0.04 -11.12
N VAL A 250 4.29 -0.94 -10.60
CA VAL A 250 4.67 -1.91 -9.56
C VAL A 250 5.76 -2.83 -10.08
N THR A 251 5.65 -3.32 -11.31
CA THR A 251 6.70 -4.17 -11.92
C THR A 251 8.03 -3.43 -12.00
N LEU A 252 8.04 -2.17 -12.43
CA LEU A 252 9.27 -1.37 -12.49
C LEU A 252 9.88 -1.15 -11.09
N ILE A 253 9.04 -0.90 -10.09
CA ILE A 253 9.47 -0.73 -8.69
C ILE A 253 10.02 -2.04 -8.12
N ASP A 254 9.37 -3.18 -8.34
CA ASP A 254 9.82 -4.50 -7.91
C ASP A 254 11.19 -4.85 -8.53
N LEU A 255 11.33 -4.61 -9.84
CA LEU A 255 12.59 -4.85 -10.57
C LEU A 255 13.71 -3.94 -10.07
N GLY A 256 13.43 -2.65 -9.87
CA GLY A 256 14.38 -1.68 -9.32
C GLY A 256 14.81 -2.03 -7.90
N SER A 257 13.84 -2.39 -7.05
CA SER A 257 14.08 -2.80 -5.65
C SER A 257 14.95 -4.06 -5.59
N SER A 258 14.64 -5.06 -6.42
CA SER A 258 15.42 -6.30 -6.51
C SER A 258 16.84 -6.07 -7.00
N TRP A 259 17.02 -5.18 -7.99
CA TRP A 259 18.35 -4.81 -8.49
C TRP A 259 19.17 -4.10 -7.42
N LEU A 260 18.57 -3.17 -6.68
CA LEU A 260 19.25 -2.41 -5.64
C LEU A 260 19.64 -3.32 -4.46
N GLN A 261 18.76 -4.23 -4.05
CA GLN A 261 19.05 -5.20 -2.98
C GLN A 261 20.23 -6.12 -3.34
N ARG A 262 20.30 -6.63 -4.58
CA ARG A 262 21.42 -7.47 -5.05
C ARG A 262 22.79 -6.76 -5.05
N LYS A 263 22.80 -5.43 -5.04
CA LYS A 263 24.03 -4.64 -5.01
C LYS A 263 24.47 -4.30 -3.58
N ILE A 264 23.53 -4.29 -2.64
CA ILE A 264 23.73 -3.90 -1.24
C ILE A 264 24.06 -5.11 -0.36
N LEU A 265 23.41 -6.25 -0.62
CA LEU A 265 23.65 -7.54 0.04
C LEU A 265 24.72 -8.34 -0.71
#